data_AF-A0A958C0L1-F1
#
_entry.id   AF-A0A958C0L1-F1
#
_cell.length_a   1.000
_cell.length_b   1.000
_cell.length_c   1.000
_cell.angle_alpha   90.00
_cell.angle_beta   90.00
_cell.angle_gamma   90.00
#
_symmetry.space_group_name_H-M   'P 1'
#
loop_
_entity.id
_entity.type
_entity.pdbx_description
1 polymer ?
#
loop_
_entity_poly.entity_id
_entity_poly.type
_entity_poly.pdbx_seq_one_letter_code
_entity_poly.pdbx_strand_id
1 'polypeptide(L)'
;FLRQQGGVQHVRLSPFSESIIVQYDPAVWDAPSLLTMVRAYDPDETDIERWQVARAAEPDTDESEDAAARSRREVALAGSALALTVLGGPLMTPVALGLLLASSGSIYRKAFKSLFQEHELTIDALDATAITLLAATGVVWQAALLNVLLSSGDWIRASTQERA
;
A
#
# COMPACT_ATOMS: atom_id res chain seq x y z
N PHE A 1 17.35 2.31 15.54
CA PHE A 1 18.56 3.12 15.42
C PHE A 1 18.28 4.62 15.22
N LEU A 2 17.86 5.11 14.05
CA LEU A 2 17.75 6.57 13.78
C LEU A 2 16.85 7.37 14.75
N ARG A 3 15.70 6.81 15.15
CA ARG A 3 14.79 7.45 16.12
C ARG A 3 15.39 7.61 17.53
N GLN A 4 16.48 6.91 17.83
CA GLN A 4 17.16 6.98 19.13
C GLN A 4 18.24 8.07 19.15
N GLN A 5 18.53 8.70 18.00
CA GLN A 5 19.50 9.78 17.91
C GLN A 5 18.88 11.09 18.37
N GLY A 6 19.53 11.79 19.32
CA GLY A 6 19.06 13.08 19.81
C GLY A 6 18.95 14.10 18.68
N GLY A 7 17.85 14.86 18.61
CA GLY A 7 17.59 15.82 17.54
C GLY A 7 16.91 15.22 16.29
N VAL A 8 16.73 13.90 16.19
CA VAL A 8 15.86 13.29 15.18
C VAL A 8 14.42 13.29 15.69
N GLN A 9 13.53 14.00 14.99
CA GLN A 9 12.13 14.20 15.39
C GLN A 9 11.22 13.14 14.77
N HIS A 10 11.45 12.84 13.49
CA HIS A 10 10.64 11.88 12.76
C HIS A 10 11.48 11.07 11.77
N VAL A 11 11.16 9.79 11.64
CA VAL A 11 11.78 8.90 10.65
C VAL A 11 10.68 8.08 10.01
N ARG A 12 10.58 8.19 8.69
CA ARG A 12 9.68 7.42 7.84
C ARG A 12 10.50 6.59 6.87
N LEU A 13 10.11 5.32 6.75
CA LEU A 13 10.64 4.40 5.75
C LEU A 13 9.55 4.15 4.72
N SER A 14 9.88 4.27 3.45
CA SER A 14 9.01 3.90 2.33
C SER A 14 9.61 2.69 1.63
N PRO A 15 9.08 1.48 1.89
CA PRO A 15 9.61 0.25 1.29
C PRO A 15 9.46 0.22 -0.23
N PHE A 16 8.40 0.84 -0.77
CA PHE A 16 8.12 0.85 -2.20
C PHE A 16 9.13 1.65 -3.02
N SER A 17 9.71 2.68 -2.42
CA SER A 17 10.67 3.58 -3.06
C SER A 17 12.08 3.41 -2.50
N GLU A 18 12.29 2.42 -1.64
CA GLU A 18 13.53 2.20 -0.87
C GLU A 18 14.11 3.49 -0.29
N SER A 19 13.23 4.37 0.19
CA SER A 19 13.60 5.71 0.63
C SER A 19 13.36 5.90 2.12
N ILE A 20 14.23 6.72 2.71
CA ILE A 20 14.16 7.10 4.12
C ILE A 20 13.99 8.62 4.17
N ILE A 21 12.96 9.07 4.88
CA ILE A 21 12.73 10.49 5.16
C ILE A 21 12.99 10.73 6.63
N VAL A 22 13.91 11.64 6.92
CA VAL A 22 14.32 11.99 8.29
C VAL A 22 14.04 13.48 8.51
N GLN A 23 13.22 13.77 9.51
CA GLN A 23 13.04 15.12 10.04
C GLN A 23 13.94 15.28 11.26
N TYR A 24 14.80 16.30 11.24
CA TYR A 24 15.80 16.53 12.26
C TYR A 24 15.90 18.01 12.60
N ASP A 25 16.42 18.31 13.79
CA ASP A 25 16.75 19.66 14.23
C ASP A 25 18.07 20.11 13.55
N PRO A 26 18.05 21.17 12.73
CA PRO A 26 19.24 21.68 12.05
C PRO A 26 20.29 22.27 13.01
N ALA A 27 19.94 22.54 14.27
CA ALA A 27 20.90 22.96 15.29
C ALA A 27 21.76 21.80 15.81
N VAL A 28 21.31 20.55 15.62
CA VAL A 28 21.95 19.33 16.12
C VAL A 28 22.56 18.50 14.99
N TRP A 29 21.87 18.44 13.85
CA TRP A 29 22.26 17.62 12.71
C TRP A 29 22.30 18.43 11.41
N ASP A 30 23.12 17.96 10.47
CA ASP A 30 23.03 18.33 9.06
C ASP A 30 22.77 17.10 8.18
N ALA A 31 22.29 17.34 6.96
CA ALA A 31 21.99 16.25 6.02
C ALA A 31 23.22 15.38 5.68
N PRO A 32 24.42 15.94 5.43
CA PRO A 32 25.60 15.12 5.12
C PRO A 32 26.03 14.20 6.26
N SER A 33 25.98 14.66 7.51
CA SER A 33 26.37 13.84 8.67
C SER A 33 25.35 12.73 8.92
N LEU A 34 24.05 13.02 8.79
CA LEU A 34 23.01 12.00 8.84
C LEU A 34 23.19 10.95 7.74
N LEU A 35 23.49 11.38 6.52
CA LEU A 35 23.75 10.46 5.40
C LEU A 35 24.98 9.58 5.67
N THR A 36 26.04 10.16 6.24
CA THR A 36 27.26 9.44 6.59
C THR A 36 26.97 8.38 7.66
N MET A 37 26.19 8.74 8.68
CA MET A 37 25.77 7.81 9.72
C MET A 37 24.91 6.68 9.18
N VAL A 38 23.93 6.98 8.30
CA VAL A 38 23.09 5.95 7.67
C VAL A 38 23.93 4.99 6.83
N ARG A 39 24.93 5.50 6.09
CA ARG A 39 25.85 4.68 5.29
C ARG A 39 26.79 3.82 6.13
N ALA A 40 27.17 4.30 7.31
CA ALA A 40 28.02 3.57 8.25
C ALA A 40 27.24 2.58 9.13
N TYR A 41 25.90 2.59 9.05
CA TYR A 41 25.07 1.66 9.80
C TYR A 41 25.11 0.28 9.14
N ASP A 42 25.76 -0.65 9.81
CA ASP A 42 25.85 -2.07 9.44
C ASP A 42 25.13 -2.88 10.54
N PRO A 43 23.84 -3.20 10.37
CA PRO A 43 23.07 -3.91 11.38
C PRO A 43 23.60 -5.34 11.53
N ASP A 44 23.84 -5.76 12.77
CA ASP A 44 24.17 -7.16 13.05
C ASP A 44 22.93 -8.07 13.02
N GLU A 45 23.15 -9.39 13.05
CA GLU A 45 22.08 -10.39 13.00
C GLU A 45 21.07 -10.22 14.16
N THR A 46 21.55 -9.79 15.33
CA THR A 46 20.70 -9.54 16.50
C THR A 46 19.83 -8.30 16.35
N ASP A 47 20.32 -7.24 15.71
CA ASP A 47 19.56 -6.04 15.37
C ASP A 47 18.48 -6.33 14.33
N ILE A 48 18.77 -7.21 13.36
CA ILE A 48 17.80 -7.68 12.38
C ILE A 48 16.70 -8.50 13.05
N GLU A 49 17.06 -9.48 13.89
CA GLU A 49 16.10 -10.29 14.65
C GLU A 49 15.22 -9.42 15.56
N ARG A 50 15.83 -8.47 16.27
CA ARG A 50 15.08 -7.54 17.14
C ARG A 50 14.12 -6.68 16.34
N TRP A 51 14.51 -6.23 15.14
CA TRP A 51 13.62 -5.51 14.25
C TRP A 51 12.47 -6.39 13.73
N GLN A 52 12.75 -7.64 13.36
CA GLN A 52 11.72 -8.59 12.90
C GLN A 52 10.71 -8.90 14.01
N VAL A 53 11.17 -9.14 15.24
CA VAL A 53 10.32 -9.36 16.41
C VAL A 53 9.51 -8.11 16.76
N ALA A 54 10.14 -6.93 16.75
CA ALA A 54 9.44 -5.66 16.99
C ALA A 54 8.39 -5.37 15.92
N ARG A 55 8.65 -5.74 14.66
CA ARG A 55 7.70 -5.61 13.55
C ARG A 55 6.57 -6.64 13.63
N ALA A 56 6.84 -7.84 14.12
CA ALA A 56 5.82 -8.84 14.41
C ALA A 56 4.97 -8.49 15.65
N ALA A 57 5.51 -7.66 16.56
CA ALA A 57 4.85 -7.21 17.78
C ALA A 57 4.19 -5.82 17.65
N GLU A 58 4.55 -5.02 16.65
CA GLU A 58 3.67 -3.94 16.19
C GLU A 58 2.34 -4.60 15.82
N PRO A 59 1.19 -4.09 16.31
CA PRO A 59 -0.09 -4.58 15.86
C PRO A 59 -0.19 -4.28 14.37
N ASP A 60 0.21 -5.26 13.56
CA ASP A 60 -0.24 -5.43 12.20
C ASP A 60 -1.76 -5.40 12.32
N THR A 61 -2.37 -4.28 11.94
CA THR A 61 -3.83 -4.11 12.03
C THR A 61 -4.46 -5.38 11.45
N ASP A 62 -4.98 -6.21 12.36
CA ASP A 62 -5.53 -7.57 12.20
C ASP A 62 -5.80 -7.98 10.75
N GLU A 63 -4.91 -8.72 10.05
CA GLU A 63 -5.32 -9.39 8.80
C GLU A 63 -4.31 -10.29 8.06
N SER A 64 -3.09 -10.64 8.49
CA SER A 64 -2.11 -11.26 7.54
C SER A 64 -2.54 -12.59 6.85
N GLU A 65 -3.18 -13.55 7.52
CA GLU A 65 -3.71 -14.76 6.83
C GLU A 65 -5.00 -14.50 6.03
N ASP A 66 -5.84 -13.59 6.53
CA ASP A 66 -7.07 -13.16 5.85
C ASP A 66 -6.79 -12.22 4.66
N ALA A 67 -5.70 -11.46 4.68
CA ALA A 67 -5.33 -10.46 3.69
C ALA A 67 -4.85 -11.11 2.40
N ALA A 68 -4.09 -12.21 2.49
CA ALA A 68 -3.70 -12.97 1.31
C ALA A 68 -4.93 -13.60 0.62
N ALA A 69 -5.86 -14.16 1.39
CA ALA A 69 -7.12 -14.70 0.88
C ALA A 69 -8.04 -13.59 0.31
N ARG A 70 -8.10 -12.44 0.97
CA ARG A 70 -8.91 -11.28 0.56
C ARG A 70 -8.34 -10.60 -0.68
N SER A 71 -7.02 -10.41 -0.75
CA SER A 71 -6.31 -9.93 -1.95
C SER A 71 -6.56 -10.87 -3.14
N ARG A 72 -6.44 -12.19 -2.95
CA ARG A 72 -6.72 -13.18 -4.01
C ARG A 72 -8.18 -13.10 -4.48
N ARG A 73 -9.12 -12.88 -3.55
CA ARG A 73 -10.54 -12.66 -3.87
C ARG A 73 -10.78 -11.35 -4.60
N GLU A 74 -10.12 -10.27 -4.21
CA GLU A 74 -10.21 -8.95 -4.84
C GLU A 74 -9.67 -8.99 -6.27
N VAL A 75 -8.54 -9.64 -6.51
CA VAL A 75 -8.00 -9.89 -7.86
C VAL A 75 -8.99 -10.69 -8.71
N ALA A 76 -9.55 -11.77 -8.16
CA ALA A 76 -10.51 -12.60 -8.88
C ALA A 76 -11.80 -11.84 -9.23
N LEU A 77 -12.30 -11.02 -8.31
CA LEU A 77 -13.48 -10.17 -8.51
C LEU A 77 -13.22 -9.05 -9.51
N ALA A 78 -12.06 -8.38 -9.43
CA ALA A 78 -11.65 -7.35 -10.38
C ALA A 78 -11.46 -7.93 -11.79
N GLY A 79 -10.83 -9.11 -11.90
CA GLY A 79 -10.67 -9.84 -13.16
C GLY A 79 -12.01 -10.27 -13.76
N SER A 80 -12.95 -10.70 -12.90
CA SER A 80 -14.32 -11.02 -13.32
C SER A 80 -15.07 -9.78 -13.81
N ALA A 81 -14.96 -8.64 -13.12
CA ALA A 81 -15.56 -7.38 -13.53
C ALA A 81 -15.03 -6.94 -14.91
N LEU A 82 -13.71 -7.04 -15.12
CA LEU A 82 -13.08 -6.74 -16.40
C LEU A 82 -13.59 -7.67 -17.52
N ALA A 83 -13.61 -8.98 -17.28
CA ALA A 83 -14.09 -9.96 -18.23
C ALA A 83 -15.56 -9.71 -18.60
N LEU A 84 -16.43 -9.44 -17.62
CA LEU A 84 -17.84 -9.09 -17.87
C LEU A 84 -17.99 -7.78 -18.65
N THR A 85 -17.16 -6.78 -18.39
CA THR A 85 -17.26 -5.50 -19.11
C THR A 85 -16.79 -5.61 -20.55
N VAL A 86 -15.74 -6.40 -20.81
CA VAL A 86 -15.16 -6.58 -22.14
C VAL A 86 -15.95 -7.57 -23.00
N LEU A 87 -16.38 -8.70 -22.42
CA LEU A 87 -17.03 -9.79 -23.14
C LEU A 87 -18.57 -9.77 -23.05
N GLY A 88 -19.13 -9.22 -21.96
CA GLY A 88 -20.56 -9.24 -21.69
C GLY A 88 -21.35 -8.09 -22.32
N GLY A 89 -20.68 -7.07 -22.86
CA GLY A 89 -21.32 -5.91 -23.48
C GLY A 89 -22.08 -5.00 -22.50
N PRO A 90 -22.82 -3.99 -23.01
CA PRO A 90 -23.46 -2.94 -22.19
C PRO A 90 -24.52 -3.44 -21.20
N LEU A 91 -25.11 -4.61 -21.46
CA LEU A 91 -26.11 -5.22 -20.59
C LEU A 91 -25.51 -5.76 -19.28
N MET A 92 -24.22 -6.07 -19.29
CA MET A 92 -23.50 -6.62 -18.13
C MET A 92 -22.80 -5.53 -17.29
N THR A 93 -22.83 -4.28 -17.76
CA THR A 93 -22.25 -3.12 -17.06
C THR A 93 -22.70 -2.98 -15.59
N PRO A 94 -23.98 -3.11 -15.20
CA PRO A 94 -24.37 -2.97 -13.79
C PRO A 94 -23.80 -4.10 -12.91
N VAL A 95 -23.70 -5.31 -13.44
CA VAL A 95 -23.11 -6.46 -12.72
C VAL A 95 -21.60 -6.27 -12.56
N ALA A 96 -20.92 -5.82 -13.62
CA ALA A 96 -19.51 -5.49 -13.58
C ALA A 96 -19.20 -4.36 -12.59
N LEU A 97 -20.07 -3.34 -12.51
CA LEU A 97 -19.94 -2.24 -11.55
C LEU A 97 -20.06 -2.74 -10.11
N GLY A 98 -21.00 -3.66 -9.84
CA GLY A 98 -21.15 -4.30 -8.53
C GLY A 98 -19.90 -5.08 -8.13
N LEU A 99 -19.30 -5.85 -9.06
CA LEU A 99 -18.05 -6.58 -8.83
C LEU A 99 -16.86 -5.64 -8.64
N LEU A 100 -16.81 -4.52 -9.36
CA LEU A 100 -15.79 -3.50 -9.21
C LEU A 100 -15.86 -2.84 -7.83
N LEU A 101 -17.05 -2.47 -7.37
CA LEU A 101 -17.24 -1.90 -6.04
C LEU A 101 -16.88 -2.92 -4.93
N ALA A 102 -17.26 -4.18 -5.12
CA ALA A 102 -16.93 -5.24 -4.17
C ALA A 102 -15.42 -5.53 -4.10
N SER A 103 -14.71 -5.46 -5.24
CA SER A 103 -13.25 -5.66 -5.29
C SER A 103 -12.44 -4.44 -4.85
N SER A 104 -12.96 -3.23 -5.02
CA SER A 104 -12.25 -2.00 -4.64
C SER A 104 -12.30 -1.70 -3.13
N GLY A 105 -12.98 -2.55 -2.34
CA GLY A 105 -13.23 -2.30 -0.92
C GLY A 105 -11.97 -2.06 -0.08
N SER A 106 -10.89 -2.81 -0.31
CA SER A 106 -9.62 -2.61 0.41
C SER A 106 -8.94 -1.29 0.06
N ILE A 107 -8.98 -0.90 -1.21
CA ILE A 107 -8.39 0.35 -1.73
C ILE A 107 -9.10 1.55 -1.10
N TYR A 108 -10.44 1.56 -1.09
CA TYR A 108 -11.21 2.62 -0.44
C TYR A 108 -10.97 2.66 1.07
N ARG A 109 -10.82 1.51 1.74
CA ARG A 109 -10.50 1.45 3.18
C ARG A 109 -9.11 2.02 3.48
N LYS A 110 -8.10 1.68 2.67
CA LYS A 110 -6.73 2.23 2.77
C LYS A 110 -6.72 3.74 2.51
N ALA A 111 -7.37 4.19 1.45
CA ALA A 111 -7.51 5.60 1.10
C ALA A 111 -8.23 6.39 2.20
N PHE A 112 -9.31 5.85 2.77
CA PHE A 112 -10.05 6.50 3.86
C PHE A 112 -9.22 6.61 5.15
N LYS A 113 -8.51 5.53 5.52
CA LYS A 113 -7.60 5.53 6.66
C LYS A 113 -6.50 6.59 6.47
N SER A 114 -5.86 6.60 5.32
CA SER A 114 -4.77 7.53 5.03
C SER A 114 -5.25 8.99 5.00
N LEU A 115 -6.39 9.26 4.37
CA LEU A 115 -6.91 10.62 4.22
C LEU A 115 -7.49 11.18 5.52
N PHE A 116 -8.22 10.39 6.31
CA PHE A 116 -8.95 10.88 7.49
C PHE A 116 -8.27 10.56 8.83
N GLN A 117 -7.54 9.44 8.93
CA GLN A 117 -6.84 9.10 10.18
C GLN A 117 -5.41 9.65 10.16
N GLU A 118 -4.70 9.47 9.06
CA GLU A 118 -3.29 9.85 8.94
C GLU A 118 -3.10 11.28 8.39
N HIS A 119 -4.14 11.89 7.82
CA HIS A 119 -4.10 13.21 7.18
C HIS A 119 -3.01 13.33 6.10
N GLU A 120 -2.68 12.22 5.45
CA GLU A 120 -1.68 12.16 4.38
C GLU A 120 -2.35 11.87 3.03
N LEU A 121 -1.90 12.57 1.98
CA LEU A 121 -2.29 12.24 0.60
C LEU A 121 -1.37 11.14 0.08
N THR A 122 -1.82 9.90 0.19
CA THR A 122 -1.12 8.73 -0.35
C THR A 122 -1.57 8.41 -1.76
N ILE A 123 -0.76 7.59 -2.46
CA ILE A 123 -1.05 7.08 -3.80
C ILE A 123 -2.39 6.32 -3.82
N ASP A 124 -2.75 5.65 -2.72
CA ASP A 124 -4.03 4.95 -2.58
C ASP A 124 -5.26 5.89 -2.73
N ALA A 125 -5.16 7.14 -2.27
CA ALA A 125 -6.22 8.14 -2.42
C ALA A 125 -6.36 8.64 -3.87
N LEU A 126 -5.23 8.75 -4.58
CA LEU A 126 -5.22 9.06 -6.01
C LEU A 126 -5.87 7.93 -6.82
N ASP A 127 -5.53 6.67 -6.49
CA ASP A 127 -6.06 5.50 -7.17
C ASP A 127 -7.57 5.33 -6.93
N ALA A 128 -8.03 5.52 -5.69
CA ALA A 128 -9.45 5.53 -5.37
C ALA A 128 -10.20 6.62 -6.16
N THR A 129 -9.60 7.80 -6.29
CA THR A 129 -10.18 8.91 -7.06
C THR A 129 -10.22 8.57 -8.56
N ALA A 130 -9.16 7.97 -9.11
CA ALA A 130 -9.11 7.55 -10.51
C ALA A 130 -10.17 6.49 -10.81
N ILE A 131 -10.32 5.46 -9.96
CA ILE A 131 -11.36 4.44 -10.09
C ILE A 131 -12.75 5.08 -10.02
N THR A 132 -12.98 6.01 -9.08
CA THR A 132 -14.24 6.75 -8.95
C THR A 132 -14.56 7.52 -10.22
N LEU A 133 -13.59 8.27 -10.76
CA LEU A 133 -13.78 9.14 -11.92
C LEU A 133 -14.02 8.31 -13.20
N LEU A 134 -13.30 7.21 -13.37
CA LEU A 134 -13.47 6.28 -14.49
C LEU A 134 -14.82 5.55 -14.43
N ALA A 135 -15.27 5.15 -13.24
CA ALA A 135 -16.59 4.58 -13.05
C ALA A 135 -17.69 5.62 -13.33
N ALA A 136 -17.52 6.86 -12.86
CA ALA A 136 -18.49 7.95 -13.04
C ALA A 136 -18.60 8.42 -14.51
N THR A 137 -17.52 8.40 -15.27
CA THR A 137 -17.51 8.72 -16.71
C THR A 137 -18.06 7.57 -17.57
N GLY A 138 -18.41 6.43 -16.97
CA GLY A 138 -18.98 5.28 -17.65
C GLY A 138 -17.95 4.38 -18.34
N VAL A 139 -16.65 4.63 -18.16
CA VAL A 139 -15.58 3.81 -18.75
C VAL A 139 -15.14 2.71 -17.78
N VAL A 140 -16.10 1.87 -17.43
CA VAL A 140 -15.98 0.84 -16.37
C VAL A 140 -14.87 -0.17 -16.64
N TRP A 141 -14.58 -0.46 -17.92
CA TRP A 141 -13.51 -1.40 -18.27
C TRP A 141 -12.11 -0.87 -17.93
N GLN A 142 -11.90 0.45 -18.05
CA GLN A 142 -10.64 1.10 -17.68
C GLN A 142 -10.46 1.11 -16.16
N ALA A 143 -11.54 1.40 -15.42
CA ALA A 143 -11.54 1.30 -13.96
C ALA A 143 -11.22 -0.14 -13.51
N ALA A 144 -11.84 -1.14 -14.16
CA ALA A 144 -11.61 -2.55 -13.85
C ALA A 144 -10.16 -2.98 -14.17
N LEU A 145 -9.60 -2.51 -15.27
CA LEU A 145 -8.21 -2.81 -15.64
C LEU A 145 -7.23 -2.21 -14.62
N LEU A 146 -7.44 -0.96 -14.24
CA LEU A 146 -6.63 -0.29 -13.23
C LEU A 146 -6.72 -1.02 -11.87
N ASN A 147 -7.93 -1.42 -11.47
CA ASN A 147 -8.15 -2.17 -10.24
C ASN A 147 -7.47 -3.56 -10.25
N VAL A 148 -7.50 -4.27 -11.38
CA VAL A 148 -6.78 -5.55 -11.55
C VAL A 148 -5.28 -5.34 -11.40
N LEU A 149 -4.70 -4.31 -12.03
CA LEU A 149 -3.28 -4.01 -11.93
C LEU A 149 -2.86 -3.69 -10.49
N LEU A 150 -3.65 -2.86 -9.79
CA LEU A 150 -3.40 -2.50 -8.40
C LEU A 150 -3.46 -3.71 -7.47
N SER A 151 -4.53 -4.49 -7.58
CA SER A 151 -4.76 -5.68 -6.75
C SER A 151 -3.73 -6.78 -7.02
N SER A 152 -3.24 -6.89 -8.26
CA SER A 152 -2.16 -7.82 -8.62
C SER A 152 -0.83 -7.45 -7.95
N GLY A 153 -0.53 -6.16 -7.83
CA GLY A 153 0.65 -5.68 -7.11
C GLY A 153 0.63 -6.06 -5.63
N ASP A 154 -0.53 -5.87 -4.99
CA ASP A 154 -0.75 -6.30 -3.60
C ASP A 154 -0.62 -7.82 -3.44
N TRP A 155 -1.14 -8.61 -4.39
CA TRP A 155 -1.03 -10.06 -4.37
C TRP A 155 0.42 -10.55 -4.51
N ILE A 156 1.20 -9.97 -5.44
CA ILE A 156 2.63 -10.29 -5.59
C ILE A 156 3.37 -10.02 -4.29
N ARG A 157 3.07 -8.89 -3.64
CA ARG A 157 3.69 -8.50 -2.37
C ARG A 157 3.35 -9.49 -1.25
N ALA A 158 2.07 -9.84 -1.10
CA ALA A 158 1.62 -10.84 -0.12
C ALA A 158 2.30 -12.20 -0.36
N SER A 159 2.37 -12.66 -1.62
CA SER A 159 3.03 -13.92 -1.98
C SER A 159 4.55 -13.92 -1.75
N THR A 160 5.17 -12.74 -1.73
CA THR A 160 6.61 -12.58 -1.45
C THR A 160 6.87 -12.60 0.05
N GLN A 161 5.97 -12.02 0.85
CA GLN A 161 6.07 -12.06 2.31
C GLN A 161 5.75 -13.43 2.91
N GLU A 162 4.91 -14.25 2.27
CA GLU A 162 4.69 -15.65 2.67
C GLU A 162 5.92 -16.56 2.42
N ARG A 163 6.86 -16.13 1.57
CA ARG A 163 8.03 -16.93 1.16
C ARG A 163 9.34 -16.55 1.86
N ALA A 164 9.36 -15.45 2.60
CA ALA A 164 10.51 -14.94 3.34
C ALA A 164 10.41 -15.32 4.82
#